data_AF-N9SSM7-F1
#
_entry.id   AF-N9SSM7-F1
#
_cell.length_a   1.000
_cell.length_b   1.000
_cell.length_c   1.000
_cell.angle_alpha   90.00
_cell.angle_beta   90.00
_cell.angle_gamma   90.00
#
_symmetry.space_group_name_H-M   'P 1'
#
loop_
_entity.id
_entity.type
_entity.pdbx_description
1 polymer ?
#
loop_
_entity_poly.entity_id
_entity_poly.type
_entity_poly.pdbx_seq_one_letter_code
_entity_poly.pdbx_strand_id
1 'polypeptide(L)'
;MIKVGIDCGVKTGLAVARNGILIRVETMTITKAMEAVKELHSQYPDMVVKIEDARLRTWFGNADARQAKSGPGTREGVGSVKRDCSIWEQFCIEQGIKFDLVHPAANITKTKDAYFKRLTGWTGRTSEHSRDAAMLVHQYKSVL
;
A
#
# COMPACT_ATOMS: atom_id res chain seq x y z
N MET A 1 17.61 -6.71 2.07
CA MET A 1 16.77 -5.97 1.11
C MET A 1 15.71 -5.17 1.85
N ILE A 2 15.60 -3.87 1.52
CA ILE A 2 14.53 -2.98 2.01
C ILE A 2 13.38 -3.02 1.00
N LYS A 3 12.15 -3.16 1.51
CA LYS A 3 10.91 -3.03 0.73
C LYS A 3 10.02 -2.00 1.39
N VAL A 4 9.36 -1.17 0.59
CA VAL A 4 8.40 -0.17 1.06
C VAL A 4 7.02 -0.49 0.50
N GLY A 5 6.01 -0.66 1.34
CA GLY A 5 4.64 -0.88 0.93
C GLY A 5 3.86 0.43 0.97
N ILE A 6 3.06 0.69 -0.07
CA ILE A 6 2.22 1.88 -0.22
C ILE A 6 0.78 1.47 -0.49
N ASP A 7 -0.12 1.90 0.41
CA ASP A 7 -1.56 1.92 0.17
C ASP A 7 -1.97 3.32 -0.30
N CYS A 8 -2.48 3.41 -1.53
CA CYS A 8 -2.73 4.66 -2.23
C CYS A 8 -3.99 5.37 -1.73
N GLY A 9 -3.92 6.69 -1.59
CA GLY A 9 -5.05 7.54 -1.22
C GLY A 9 -4.60 8.76 -0.43
N VAL A 10 -5.53 9.69 -0.17
CA VAL A 10 -5.29 10.89 0.67
C VAL A 10 -4.73 10.53 2.05
N LYS A 11 -5.24 9.44 2.64
CA LYS A 11 -4.65 8.78 3.81
C LYS A 11 -3.78 7.63 3.32
N THR A 12 -2.53 7.95 2.99
CA THR A 12 -1.59 6.98 2.44
C THR A 12 -1.06 6.08 3.55
N GLY A 13 -1.21 4.78 3.38
CA GLY A 13 -0.52 3.79 4.20
C GLY A 13 0.94 3.67 3.75
N LEU A 14 1.88 3.70 4.69
CA LEU A 14 3.30 3.48 4.43
C LEU A 14 3.82 2.42 5.38
N ALA A 15 4.51 1.42 4.83
CA ALA A 15 5.22 0.43 5.62
C ALA A 15 6.61 0.18 5.08
N VAL A 16 7.58 -0.05 5.97
CA VAL A 16 8.95 -0.41 5.58
C VAL A 16 9.29 -1.76 6.20
N ALA A 17 9.78 -2.67 5.38
CA ALA A 17 10.26 -3.98 5.81
C ALA A 17 11.74 -4.14 5.46
N ARG A 18 12.53 -4.64 6.41
CA ARG A 18 13.91 -5.10 6.19
C ARG A 18 13.92 -6.62 6.25
N ASN A 19 14.27 -7.26 5.14
CA ASN A 19 14.27 -8.73 5.02
C ASN A 19 12.92 -9.35 5.45
N GLY A 20 11.80 -8.73 5.06
CA GLY A 20 10.44 -9.21 5.39
C GLY A 20 9.92 -8.82 6.78
N ILE A 21 10.78 -8.27 7.65
CA ILE A 21 10.41 -7.83 9.01
C ILE A 21 10.03 -6.35 8.98
N LEU A 22 8.85 -6.01 9.47
CA LEU A 22 8.36 -4.64 9.55
C LEU A 22 9.18 -3.82 10.55
N ILE A 23 9.63 -2.65 10.13
CA ILE A 23 10.37 -1.68 10.95
C ILE A 23 9.67 -0.33 11.05
N ARG A 24 8.72 -0.05 10.16
CA ARG A 24 7.89 1.16 10.15
C ARG A 24 6.52 0.83 9.58
N VAL A 25 5.46 1.32 10.22
CA VAL A 25 4.07 1.14 9.79
C VAL A 25 3.27 2.38 10.22
N GLU A 26 2.87 3.19 9.26
CA GLU A 26 2.28 4.51 9.51
C GLU A 26 1.19 4.86 8.49
N THR A 27 0.39 5.88 8.81
CA THR A 27 -0.50 6.54 7.84
C THR A 27 -0.20 8.01 7.85
N MET A 28 -0.05 8.58 6.66
CA MET A 28 0.28 9.98 6.46
C MET A 28 -0.36 10.51 5.19
N THR A 29 -0.12 11.78 4.87
CA THR A 29 -0.54 12.35 3.59
C THR A 29 0.38 11.86 2.48
N ILE A 30 -0.11 11.83 1.24
CA ILE A 30 0.65 11.38 0.07
C ILE A 30 2.00 12.07 -0.08
N THR A 31 2.06 13.39 0.12
CA THR A 31 3.30 14.17 -0.01
C THR A 31 4.34 13.79 1.05
N LYS A 32 3.91 13.60 2.31
CA LYS A 32 4.80 13.15 3.39
C LYS A 32 5.31 11.73 3.15
N ALA A 33 4.48 10.87 2.58
CA ALA A 33 4.90 9.52 2.21
C ALA A 33 5.93 9.56 1.08
N MET A 34 5.76 10.41 0.07
CA MET A 34 6.75 10.60 -1.01
C MET A 34 8.08 11.14 -0.50
N GLU A 35 8.05 12.13 0.40
CA GLU A 35 9.27 12.64 1.07
C GLU A 35 9.99 11.53 1.84
N ALA A 36 9.25 10.75 2.63
CA ALA A 36 9.81 9.62 3.37
C ALA A 36 10.41 8.54 2.45
N VAL A 37 9.76 8.24 1.33
CA VAL A 37 10.27 7.29 0.33
C VAL A 37 11.54 7.85 -0.32
N LYS A 38 11.57 9.13 -0.67
CA LYS A 38 12.76 9.77 -1.25
C LYS A 38 13.95 9.76 -0.29
N GLU A 39 13.73 10.03 0.99
CA GLU A 39 14.75 9.94 2.03
C GLU A 39 15.25 8.51 2.23
N LEU A 40 14.37 7.50 2.19
CA LEU A 40 14.78 6.11 2.23
C LEU A 40 15.57 5.70 0.98
N HIS A 41 15.20 6.21 -0.19
CA HIS A 41 15.89 5.89 -1.44
C HIS A 41 17.35 6.38 -1.42
N SER A 42 17.62 7.57 -0.88
CA SER A 42 18.99 8.09 -0.78
C SER A 42 19.88 7.23 0.12
N GLN A 43 19.30 6.59 1.13
CA GLN A 43 20.00 5.67 2.04
C GLN A 43 20.08 4.24 1.49
N TYR A 44 19.08 3.82 0.72
CA TYR A 44 18.94 2.46 0.20
C TYR A 44 18.54 2.48 -1.29
N PRO A 45 19.48 2.76 -2.21
CA PRO A 45 19.18 2.88 -3.64
C PRO A 45 18.55 1.62 -4.27
N ASP A 46 18.82 0.44 -3.70
CA ASP A 46 18.28 -0.85 -4.13
C ASP A 46 16.94 -1.24 -3.49
N MET A 47 16.32 -0.35 -2.70
CA MET A 47 14.98 -0.62 -2.17
C MET A 47 13.96 -0.76 -3.30
N VAL A 48 12.89 -1.51 -3.03
CA VAL A 48 11.76 -1.66 -3.96
C VAL A 48 10.48 -1.20 -3.29
N VAL A 49 9.74 -0.33 -3.97
CA VAL A 49 8.41 0.11 -3.55
C VAL A 49 7.34 -0.83 -4.11
N LYS A 50 6.46 -1.35 -3.28
CA LYS A 50 5.27 -2.13 -3.64
C LYS A 50 4.06 -1.22 -3.51
N ILE A 51 3.40 -0.94 -4.63
CA ILE A 51 2.28 0.00 -4.68
C ILE A 51 1.02 -0.81 -4.93
N GLU A 52 0.05 -0.81 -4.01
CA GLU A 52 -1.26 -1.35 -4.35
C GLU A 52 -1.94 -0.44 -5.39
N ASP A 53 -2.35 -1.03 -6.51
CA ASP A 53 -2.85 -0.28 -7.66
C ASP A 53 -4.32 -0.59 -7.96
N ALA A 54 -5.20 0.32 -7.55
CA ALA A 54 -6.64 0.23 -7.81
C ALA A 54 -7.01 0.19 -9.31
N ARG A 55 -6.10 0.57 -10.22
CA ARG A 55 -6.29 0.50 -11.67
C ARG A 55 -6.18 -0.94 -12.19
N LEU A 56 -5.41 -1.79 -11.51
CA LEU A 56 -5.24 -3.20 -11.89
C LEU A 56 -6.45 -4.06 -11.51
N ARG A 57 -7.35 -3.56 -10.66
CA ARG A 57 -8.53 -4.30 -10.21
C ARG A 57 -9.39 -4.70 -11.40
N THR A 58 -9.43 -6.00 -11.67
CA THR A 58 -10.35 -6.61 -12.63
C THR A 58 -11.76 -6.64 -12.06
N TRP A 59 -12.72 -6.12 -12.83
CA TRP A 59 -14.14 -6.13 -12.46
C TRP A 59 -14.80 -7.36 -13.07
N PHE A 60 -15.31 -8.26 -12.21
CA PHE A 60 -16.07 -9.43 -12.63
C PHE A 60 -17.42 -9.46 -11.91
N GLY A 61 -18.51 -9.53 -12.68
CA GLY A 61 -19.85 -9.88 -12.21
C GLY A 61 -20.50 -8.87 -11.25
N ASN A 62 -20.91 -9.34 -10.06
CA ASN A 62 -21.75 -8.58 -9.12
C ASN A 62 -21.08 -7.34 -8.51
N ALA A 63 -19.75 -7.21 -8.60
CA ALA A 63 -19.06 -5.98 -8.22
C ALA A 63 -19.53 -4.83 -9.11
N ASP A 64 -19.49 -4.99 -10.44
CA ASP A 64 -19.89 -3.96 -11.43
C ASP A 64 -21.31 -3.50 -11.17
N ALA A 65 -22.21 -4.46 -10.93
CA ALA A 65 -23.60 -4.17 -10.61
C ALA A 65 -23.76 -3.37 -9.30
N ARG A 66 -22.93 -3.59 -8.28
CA ARG A 66 -22.97 -2.83 -7.02
C ARG A 66 -22.38 -1.43 -7.16
N GLN A 67 -21.32 -1.24 -7.95
CA GLN A 67 -20.72 0.08 -8.16
C GLN A 67 -21.50 0.93 -9.17
N ALA A 68 -22.10 0.30 -10.19
CA ALA A 68 -23.09 0.94 -11.05
C ALA A 68 -24.34 1.39 -10.27
N LYS A 69 -24.71 0.67 -9.20
CA LYS A 69 -25.76 1.05 -8.24
C LYS A 69 -25.27 1.98 -7.13
N SER A 70 -23.96 2.27 -7.06
CA SER A 70 -23.41 3.17 -6.04
C SER A 70 -23.57 4.62 -6.49
N GLY A 71 -23.91 5.51 -5.56
CA GLY A 71 -24.12 6.93 -5.84
C GLY A 71 -22.87 7.63 -6.42
N PRO A 72 -23.03 8.82 -7.02
CA PRO A 72 -21.94 9.59 -7.64
C PRO A 72 -20.66 9.71 -6.78
N GLY A 73 -20.79 9.99 -5.47
CA GLY A 73 -19.64 10.14 -4.58
C GLY A 73 -18.78 8.88 -4.40
N THR A 74 -19.35 7.68 -4.52
CA THR A 74 -18.57 6.43 -4.48
C THR A 74 -17.72 6.27 -5.74
N ARG A 75 -18.25 6.68 -6.91
CA ARG A 75 -17.52 6.63 -8.18
C ARG A 75 -16.39 7.68 -8.21
N GLU A 76 -16.65 8.88 -7.71
CA GLU A 76 -15.64 9.94 -7.57
C GLU A 76 -14.50 9.52 -6.65
N GLY A 77 -14.81 8.90 -5.49
CA GLY A 77 -13.79 8.38 -4.58
C GLY A 77 -12.88 7.33 -5.23
N VAL A 78 -13.45 6.42 -6.03
CA VAL A 78 -12.67 5.41 -6.78
C VAL A 78 -11.79 6.06 -7.85
N GLY A 79 -12.31 7.07 -8.54
CA GLY A 79 -11.53 7.87 -9.49
C GLY A 79 -10.35 8.58 -8.81
N SER A 80 -10.55 9.12 -7.61
CA SER A 80 -9.48 9.76 -6.83
C SER A 80 -8.36 8.78 -6.48
N VAL A 81 -8.70 7.58 -5.98
CA VAL A 81 -7.68 6.57 -5.63
C VAL A 81 -6.89 6.13 -6.86
N LYS A 82 -7.56 5.91 -8.00
CA LYS A 82 -6.87 5.58 -9.26
C LYS A 82 -5.91 6.69 -9.72
N ARG A 83 -6.27 7.96 -9.51
CA ARG A 83 -5.37 9.09 -9.76
C ARG A 83 -4.15 9.02 -8.83
N ASP A 84 -4.35 8.79 -7.54
CA ASP A 84 -3.26 8.70 -6.57
C ASP A 84 -2.28 7.55 -6.91
N CYS A 85 -2.77 6.40 -7.38
CA CYS A 85 -1.92 5.32 -7.92
C CYS A 85 -1.04 5.79 -9.09
N SER A 86 -1.61 6.52 -10.05
CA SER A 86 -0.83 7.09 -11.18
C SER A 86 0.21 8.10 -10.72
N ILE A 87 -0.09 8.91 -9.69
CA ILE A 87 0.88 9.87 -9.14
C ILE A 87 2.06 9.11 -8.50
N TRP A 88 1.81 8.02 -7.79
CA TRP A 88 2.87 7.19 -7.20
C TRP A 88 3.76 6.53 -8.25
N GLU A 89 3.18 5.98 -9.31
CA GLU A 89 3.93 5.43 -10.44
C GLU A 89 4.83 6.49 -11.08
N GLN A 90 4.26 7.65 -11.43
CA GLN A 90 4.99 8.75 -12.03
C GLN A 90 6.11 9.26 -11.12
N PHE A 91 5.84 9.42 -9.83
CA PHE A 91 6.84 9.80 -8.83
C PHE A 91 8.02 8.81 -8.80
N CYS A 92 7.75 7.50 -8.78
CA CYS A 92 8.83 6.51 -8.77
C CYS A 92 9.67 6.57 -10.04
N ILE A 93 9.04 6.73 -11.22
CA ILE A 93 9.73 6.91 -12.50
C ILE A 93 10.63 8.16 -12.47
N GLU A 94 10.10 9.31 -12.06
CA GLU A 94 10.84 10.57 -12.01
C GLU A 94 12.02 10.56 -11.05
N GLN A 95 11.90 9.84 -9.93
CA GLN A 95 12.96 9.73 -8.93
C GLN A 95 13.93 8.57 -9.21
N GLY A 96 13.70 7.75 -10.24
CA GLY A 96 14.54 6.56 -10.52
C GLY A 96 14.40 5.45 -9.49
N ILE A 97 13.27 5.39 -8.78
CA ILE A 97 13.01 4.43 -7.70
C ILE A 97 12.43 3.14 -8.29
N LYS A 98 13.01 1.99 -7.93
CA LYS A 98 12.47 0.67 -8.32
C LYS A 98 11.10 0.44 -7.66
N PHE A 99 10.11 0.04 -8.44
CA PHE A 99 8.77 -0.23 -7.93
C PHE A 99 8.09 -1.39 -8.65
N ASP A 100 7.09 -1.98 -7.99
CA ASP A 100 6.15 -2.92 -8.56
C ASP A 100 4.71 -2.50 -8.25
N LEU A 101 3.86 -2.55 -9.26
CA LEU A 101 2.42 -2.37 -9.11
C LEU A 101 1.79 -3.72 -8.73
N VAL A 102 1.05 -3.72 -7.62
CA VAL A 102 0.44 -4.92 -7.03
C VAL A 102 -1.07 -4.86 -7.22
N HIS A 103 -1.65 -5.92 -7.78
CA HIS A 103 -3.10 -6.03 -7.89
C HIS A 103 -3.73 -6.03 -6.48
N PRO A 104 -4.80 -5.24 -6.24
CA PRO A 104 -5.45 -5.22 -4.94
C PRO A 104 -5.90 -6.61 -4.55
N ALA A 105 -5.64 -7.01 -3.32
CA ALA A 105 -6.16 -8.29 -2.83
C ALA A 105 -7.69 -8.30 -3.00
N ALA A 106 -8.24 -9.42 -3.46
CA ALA A 106 -9.65 -9.53 -3.83
C ALA A 106 -10.57 -9.46 -2.59
N ASN A 107 -10.70 -8.30 -1.92
CA ASN A 107 -11.56 -8.04 -0.76
C ASN A 107 -11.52 -9.10 0.37
N ILE A 108 -10.57 -10.03 0.38
CA ILE A 108 -10.69 -11.27 1.16
C ILE A 108 -10.32 -11.08 2.62
N THR A 109 -9.55 -10.05 2.99
CA THR A 109 -9.35 -9.73 4.41
C THR A 109 -8.99 -8.27 4.61
N LYS A 110 -9.94 -7.47 5.10
CA LYS A 110 -9.58 -6.33 5.95
C LYS A 110 -8.84 -6.89 7.15
N THR A 111 -7.52 -6.74 7.18
CA THR A 111 -6.72 -7.29 8.26
C THR A 111 -7.08 -6.54 9.54
N LYS A 112 -7.81 -7.19 10.45
CA LYS A 112 -8.14 -6.59 11.76
C LYS A 112 -6.86 -6.36 12.56
N ASP A 113 -6.80 -5.30 13.36
CA ASP A 113 -5.61 -4.94 14.15
C ASP A 113 -5.05 -6.12 14.96
N ALA A 114 -5.89 -6.83 15.71
CA ALA A 114 -5.46 -7.99 16.50
C ALA A 114 -4.85 -9.11 15.65
N TYR A 115 -5.44 -9.40 14.48
CA TYR A 115 -4.91 -10.40 13.57
C TYR A 115 -3.59 -9.95 12.93
N PHE A 116 -3.50 -8.68 12.52
CA PHE A 116 -2.28 -8.09 11.99
C PHE A 116 -1.12 -8.16 12.98
N LYS A 117 -1.36 -7.81 14.25
CA LYS A 117 -0.34 -7.86 15.31
C LYS A 117 0.15 -9.29 15.56
N ARG A 118 -0.79 -10.25 15.64
CA ARG A 118 -0.45 -11.68 15.77
C ARG A 118 0.35 -12.18 14.56
N LEU A 119 -0.02 -11.75 13.36
CA LEU A 119 0.60 -12.19 12.11
C LEU A 119 2.02 -11.64 11.95
N THR A 120 2.21 -10.35 12.24
CA THR A 120 3.44 -9.62 11.91
C THR A 120 4.39 -9.44 13.09
N GLY A 121 3.90 -9.62 14.33
CA GLY A 121 4.59 -9.25 15.55
C GLY A 121 4.63 -7.75 15.85
N TRP A 122 3.94 -6.92 15.06
CA TRP A 122 3.90 -5.48 15.28
C TRP A 122 3.17 -5.14 16.58
N THR A 123 3.73 -4.25 17.39
CA THR A 123 3.14 -3.83 18.68
C THR A 123 2.59 -2.41 18.66
N GLY A 124 2.96 -1.62 17.64
CA GLY A 124 2.51 -0.24 17.47
C GLY A 124 1.03 -0.12 17.09
N ARG A 125 0.51 1.11 17.17
CA ARG A 125 -0.82 1.45 16.65
C ARG A 125 -0.82 1.39 15.13
N THR A 126 -1.96 1.00 14.55
CA THR A 126 -2.12 0.94 13.09
C THR A 126 -3.50 1.43 12.67
N SER A 127 -3.56 2.06 11.50
CA SER A 127 -4.80 2.28 10.75
C SER A 127 -5.05 1.14 9.76
N GLU A 128 -6.23 1.09 9.13
CA GLU A 128 -6.50 0.19 8.01
C GLU A 128 -5.45 0.35 6.89
N HIS A 129 -5.25 1.58 6.40
CA HIS A 129 -4.28 1.90 5.35
C HIS A 129 -2.85 1.43 5.67
N SER A 130 -2.39 1.67 6.90
CA SER A 130 -1.04 1.26 7.29
C SER A 130 -0.88 -0.27 7.33
N ARG A 131 -1.95 -1.00 7.67
CA ARG A 131 -1.91 -2.47 7.66
C ARG A 131 -1.92 -2.99 6.24
N ASP A 132 -2.72 -2.42 5.36
CA ASP A 132 -2.77 -2.81 3.95
C ASP A 132 -1.41 -2.60 3.28
N ALA A 133 -0.78 -1.44 3.50
CA ALA A 133 0.60 -1.17 3.09
C ALA A 133 1.61 -2.19 3.66
N ALA A 134 1.49 -2.54 4.95
CA ALA A 134 2.38 -3.50 5.58
C ALA A 134 2.23 -4.92 5.02
N MET A 135 1.01 -5.32 4.63
CA MET A 135 0.76 -6.64 4.04
C MET A 135 1.39 -6.80 2.65
N LEU A 136 1.73 -5.72 1.95
CA LEU A 136 2.45 -5.78 0.67
C LEU A 136 3.91 -6.22 0.81
N VAL A 137 4.53 -5.98 1.97
CA VAL A 137 5.98 -6.12 2.16
C VAL A 137 6.39 -7.04 3.29
N HIS A 138 5.47 -7.38 4.20
CA HIS A 138 5.72 -8.37 5.24
C HIS A 138 5.91 -9.77 4.63
N GLN A 139 6.89 -10.50 5.15
CA GLN A 139 7.08 -11.92 4.86
C GLN A 139 7.14 -12.68 6.18
N TYR A 140 6.51 -13.85 6.24
CA TYR A 140 6.64 -14.75 7.37
C TYR A 140 8.12 -15.07 7.61
N LYS A 141 8.56 -15.07 8.87
CA LYS A 141 9.78 -15.79 9.20
C LYS A 141 9.48 -17.27 8.93
N SER A 142 10.08 -17.84 7.90
CA SER A 142 10.28 -19.28 7.89
C SER A 142 11.11 -19.58 9.14
N VAL A 143 10.48 -20.19 10.14
CA VAL A 143 11.20 -20.82 11.24
C VAL A 143 11.95 -21.96 10.57
N LEU A 144 13.25 -21.76 10.31
CA LEU A 144 14.19 -22.84 10.06
C LEU A 144 14.49 -23.53 11.38
#